data_AF-A0A7V9AKU2-F1
#
_entry.id   AF-A0A7V9AKU2-F1
#
_cell.length_a   1.000
_cell.length_b   1.000
_cell.length_c   1.000
_cell.angle_alpha   90.00
_cell.angle_beta   90.00
_cell.angle_gamma   90.00
#
_symmetry.space_group_name_H-M   'P 1'
#
loop_
_entity.id
_entity.type
_entity.pdbx_description
1 polymer ?
#
loop_
_entity_poly.entity_id
_entity_poly.type
_entity_poly.pdbx_seq_one_letter_code
_entity_poly.pdbx_strand_id
1 'polypeptide(L)' 'MAIIEEVDLTREFRQARRFNGPLGAARTLLTREYTTPTALDDISFRVEAGESVAWLEPNGALGVGVSQ' A
#
# COMPACT_ATOMS: atom_id res chain seq x y z
N MET A 1 -25.97 -6.08 6.58
CA MET A 1 -25.67 -5.37 5.33
C MET A 1 -24.27 -4.84 5.54
N ALA A 2 -23.36 -5.15 4.62
CA ALA A 2 -22.00 -4.68 4.76
C ALA A 2 -21.95 -3.18 4.66
N ILE A 3 -21.11 -2.61 5.51
CA ILE A 3 -20.81 -1.19 5.48
C ILE A 3 -19.52 -0.91 4.73
N ILE A 4 -18.71 -1.95 4.47
CA ILE A 4 -17.56 -1.91 3.55
C ILE A 4 -17.60 -3.18 2.69
N GLU A 5 -17.48 -3.02 1.39
CA GLU A 5 -17.39 -4.11 0.43
C GLU A 5 -16.44 -3.70 -0.68
N GLU A 6 -15.34 -4.44 -0.82
CA GLU A 6 -14.34 -4.20 -1.85
C GLU A 6 -14.07 -5.52 -2.58
N VAL A 7 -14.03 -5.45 -3.91
CA VAL A 7 -13.84 -6.60 -4.79
C VAL A 7 -12.66 -6.31 -5.69
N ASP A 8 -11.72 -7.27 -5.75
CA ASP A 8 -10.53 -7.27 -6.60
C ASP A 8 -9.66 -6.01 -6.39
N LEU A 9 -9.52 -5.57 -5.14
CA LEU A 9 -8.75 -4.37 -4.78
C LEU A 9 -7.27 -4.57 -5.09
N THR A 10 -6.80 -3.85 -6.10
CA THR A 10 -5.38 -3.75 -6.43
C THR A 10 -4.90 -2.32 -6.22
N ARG A 11 -3.80 -2.15 -5.49
CA ARG A 11 -3.21 -0.83 -5.21
C ARG A 11 -1.72 -0.85 -5.47
N GLU A 12 -1.31 -0.07 -6.45
CA GLU A 12 0.08 0.11 -6.85
C GLU A 12 0.58 1.51 -6.49
N PHE A 13 1.86 1.62 -6.17
CA PHE A 13 2.50 2.89 -5.89
C PHE A 13 3.65 3.14 -6.85
N ARG A 14 3.76 4.36 -7.37
CA ARG A 14 4.90 4.77 -8.19
C ARG A 14 5.98 5.38 -7.30
N GLN A 15 7.09 4.67 -7.14
CA GLN A 15 8.22 5.12 -6.33
C GLN A 15 9.39 5.50 -7.23
N ALA A 16 9.99 6.69 -7.01
CA ALA A 16 11.20 7.06 -7.75
C ALA A 16 12.36 6.12 -7.39
N ARG A 17 13.05 5.61 -8.41
CA ARG A 17 14.17 4.68 -8.23
C ARG A 17 15.38 5.44 -7.68
N ARG A 18 15.85 5.05 -6.50
CA ARG A 18 17.07 5.62 -5.90
C ARG A 18 18.31 4.87 -6.39
N PHE A 19 19.31 5.62 -6.86
CA PHE A 19 20.60 5.07 -7.23
C PHE A 19 21.61 5.26 -6.10
N ASN A 20 22.31 4.19 -5.74
CA ASN A 20 23.37 4.22 -4.73
C ASN A 20 24.73 4.60 -5.36
N GLY A 21 25.66 5.11 -4.55
CA GLY A 21 27.02 5.48 -4.96
C GLY A 21 27.28 7.00 -4.98
N PRO A 22 28.53 7.43 -5.21
CA PRO A 22 28.95 8.84 -5.06
C PRO A 22 28.25 9.80 -6.02
N LEU A 23 27.80 9.33 -7.18
CA LEU A 23 27.00 10.10 -8.15
C LEU A 23 25.51 9.70 -8.14
N GLY A 24 25.10 8.84 -7.21
CA GLY A 24 23.77 8.24 -7.18
C GLY A 24 22.65 9.26 -6.95
N ALA A 25 22.87 10.25 -6.08
CA ALA A 25 21.89 11.31 -5.83
C ALA A 25 21.70 12.23 -7.06
N ALA A 26 22.80 12.65 -7.70
CA ALA A 26 22.75 13.45 -8.92
C ALA A 26 22.05 12.68 -10.05
N ARG A 27 22.37 11.39 -10.21
CA ARG A 27 21.67 10.52 -11.16
C ARG A 27 20.17 10.41 -10.84
N THR A 28 19.80 10.21 -9.58
CA THR A 28 18.39 10.11 -9.14
C THR A 28 17.60 11.39 -9.45
N LEU A 29 18.21 12.56 -9.37
CA LEU A 29 17.55 13.84 -9.72
C LEU A 29 17.39 14.02 -11.23
N LEU A 30 18.32 13.48 -12.03
CA LEU A 30 18.36 13.65 -13.48
C LEU A 30 17.60 12.55 -14.23
N THR A 31 17.42 11.36 -13.64
CA THR A 31 16.70 10.25 -14.26
C THR A 31 15.25 10.16 -13.77
N ARG A 32 14.31 9.94 -14.70
CA ARG A 32 12.89 9.67 -14.42
C ARG A 32 12.60 8.16 -14.37
N GLU A 33 13.42 7.42 -13.63
CA GLU A 33 13.20 5.99 -13.41
C GLU A 33 12.32 5.77 -12.18
N TYR A 34 11.33 4.89 -12.32
CA TYR A 34 10.38 4.56 -11.26
C TYR A 34 10.22 3.05 -11.13
N THR A 35 9.96 2.60 -9.91
CA THR A 35 9.46 1.27 -9.60
C THR A 35 7.98 1.35 -9.28
N THR A 36 7.25 0.27 -9.55
CA THR A 36 5.82 0.17 -9.29
C THR A 36 5.56 -1.01 -8.34
N PRO A 37 5.88 -0.90 -7.04
CA PRO A 37 5.49 -1.91 -6.08
C PRO A 37 3.96 -2.00 -5.95
N THR A 38 3.47 -3.24 -6.04
CA THR A 38 2.09 -3.60 -5.70
C THR A 38 1.99 -3.75 -4.19
N ALA A 39 1.13 -2.95 -3.55
CA ALA A 39 0.90 -2.98 -2.12
C ALA A 39 -0.31 -3.84 -1.74
N LEU A 40 -1.35 -3.81 -2.58
CA LEU A 40 -2.51 -4.71 -2.49
C LEU A 40 -2.65 -5.37 -3.86
N ASP A 41 -2.78 -6.69 -3.86
CA ASP A 41 -2.87 -7.50 -5.08
C ASP A 41 -4.11 -8.37 -4.97
N ASP A 42 -5.12 -8.05 -5.78
CA ASP A 42 -6.38 -8.81 -5.90
C ASP A 42 -7.06 -9.17 -4.56
N ILE A 43 -7.26 -8.16 -3.71
CA ILE A 43 -7.85 -8.35 -2.37
C ILE A 43 -9.36 -8.12 -2.42
N SER A 44 -10.14 -9.14 -2.08
CA SER A 44 -11.59 -9.05 -1.92
C SER A 44 -11.98 -9.23 -0.45
N PHE A 45 -12.72 -8.29 0.14
CA PHE A 45 -13.19 -8.38 1.51
C PHE A 45 -14.49 -7.62 1.75
N ARG A 46 -15.18 -7.99 2.83
CA ARG A 46 -16.46 -7.43 3.23
C ARG A 46 -16.45 -7.26 4.74
N VAL A 47 -16.97 -6.13 5.22
CA VAL A 47 -17.06 -5.80 6.65
C VAL A 47 -18.51 -5.49 6.98
N GLU A 48 -19.07 -6.27 7.90
CA GLU A 48 -20.43 -6.06 8.40
C GLU A 48 -20.46 -5.06 9.56
N ALA A 49 -21.61 -4.42 9.78
CA ALA A 49 -21.75 -3.47 10.88
C ALA A 49 -21.46 -4.13 12.24
N GLY A 50 -20.62 -3.49 13.06
CA GLY A 50 -20.17 -4.03 14.34
C GLY A 50 -18.98 -5.00 14.24
N GLU A 51 -18.50 -5.29 13.04
CA GLU A 51 -17.27 -6.05 12.83
C GLU A 51 -16.05 -5.14 13.04
N SER A 52 -15.05 -5.68 13.75
CA SER A 52 -13.77 -5.02 13.98
C SER A 52 -12.71 -5.60 13.04
N VAL A 53 -12.02 -4.73 12.31
CA VAL A 53 -10.97 -5.14 11.36
C VAL A 53 -9.64 -4.55 11.81
N ALA A 54 -8.63 -5.42 11.92
CA ALA A 54 -7.25 -5.03 12.20
C ALA A 54 -6.39 -5.29 10.97
N TRP A 55 -5.59 -4.30 10.58
CA TRP A 55 -4.57 -4.47 9.56
C TRP A 55 -3.19 -4.51 10.20
N LEU A 56 -2.41 -5.53 9.85
CA LEU A 56 -1.06 -5.74 10.33
C LEU A 56 -0.06 -5.35 9.24
N GLU A 57 0.77 -4.35 9.51
CA GLU A 57 1.87 -4.00 8.62
C GLU A 57 3.09 -4.91 8.88
N PRO A 58 3.82 -5.34 7.83
CA PRO A 58 5.05 -6.11 7.97
C PRO A 58 6.12 -5.44 8.84
N ASN A 59 6.03 -4.11 8.98
CA ASN A 59 6.94 -3.28 9.76
C ASN A 59 6.53 -3.14 11.24
N GLY A 60 5.51 -3.87 11.69
CA GLY A 60 5.04 -3.88 13.08
C GLY A 60 4.08 -2.75 13.46
N ALA A 61 3.59 -1.95 12.49
CA ALA A 61 2.51 -1.01 12.75
C ALA A 61 1.15 -1.74 12.72
N LEU A 62 0.36 -1.57 13.78
CA LEU A 62 -1.01 -2.11 13.86
C LEU A 62 -1.99 -0.94 13.72
N GLY A 63 -2.78 -0.94 12.65
CA GLY A 63 -3.92 -0.06 12.48
C GLY A 63 -5.20 -0.81 12.81
N VAL A 64 -6.03 -0.29 13.71
CA VAL A 64 -7.34 -0.87 14.04
C VAL A 64 -8.44 0.08 13.57
N GLY A 65 -9.32 -0.42 12.70
CA GLY A 65 -10.52 0.28 12.24
C GLY A 65 -11.75 -0.37 12.85
N VAL A 66 -12.59 0.42 13.52
CA VAL A 66 -13.92 0.00 13.94
C VAL A 66 -14.93 0.52 12.94
N SER A 67 -15.73 -0.38 12.41
CA SER A 67 -16.82 -0.08 11.49
C SER A 67 -18.07 0.20 12.35
N GLN A 68 -18.43 1.48 12.51
CA GLN A 68 -19.64 1.93 13.23
C GLN A 68 -20.70 2.38 12.24
#